data_AF-A0A8S8XQX6-F1
#
_entry.id   AF-A0A8S8XQX6-F1
#
_cell.length_a   1.000
_cell.length_b   1.000
_cell.length_c   1.000
_cell.angle_alpha   90.00
_cell.angle_beta   90.00
_cell.angle_gamma   90.00
#
_symmetry.space_group_name_H-M   'P 1'
#
loop_
_entity.id
_entity.type
_entity.pdbx_description
1 polymer ?
#
loop_
_entity_poly.entity_id
_entity_poly.type
_entity_poly.pdbx_seq_one_letter_code
_entity_poly.pdbx_strand_id
1 'polypeptide(L)'
;MSLTGQHIVGSESFLSKTSGIEGKLRKDPEDFEVEEIVSIPGRSHWIWMQKNSNGKHSIVEIKAKNWDTHVLVKELSRKLNISQKSIGFAGTKDKRAITTQHFSLRVAKEKIPTLDLENIDITFKHKSIKPIRIGNLVGNKFKIKITNTVNGRENIDNILSELRGFFPNYFGVQRFGTVRPITHIVGEKIVRGDYEGAVFDYLTIDSPKFAGVEGREFYLKLETLQNL
;
A
#
# COMPACT_ATOMS: atom_id res chain seq x y z
N MET A 1 -3.15 14.18 9.43
CA MET A 1 -3.14 13.14 10.49
C MET A 1 -2.79 13.87 11.78
N SER A 2 -3.51 13.65 12.89
CA SER A 2 -3.19 14.36 14.13
C SER A 2 -1.92 13.78 14.75
N LEU A 3 -1.03 14.65 15.21
CA LEU A 3 0.22 14.35 15.93
C LEU A 3 0.03 13.31 17.05
N THR A 4 -1.17 13.24 17.63
CA THR A 4 -1.53 12.30 18.69
C THR A 4 -1.38 10.83 18.32
N GLY A 5 -1.53 10.44 17.04
CA GLY A 5 -1.34 9.04 16.63
C GLY A 5 0.13 8.60 16.56
N GLN A 6 1.05 9.53 16.31
CA GLN A 6 2.48 9.21 16.11
C GLN A 6 3.18 8.88 17.43
N HIS A 7 2.82 9.56 18.52
CA HIS A 7 3.42 9.30 19.84
C HIS A 7 3.07 7.91 20.42
N ILE A 8 2.02 7.26 19.91
CA ILE A 8 1.54 5.97 20.44
C ILE A 8 2.33 4.79 19.83
N VAL A 9 2.94 4.94 18.65
CA VAL A 9 3.58 3.82 17.91
C VAL A 9 5.11 3.87 17.93
N GLY A 10 5.68 4.51 18.95
CA GLY A 10 7.12 4.68 19.12
C GLY A 10 7.52 6.15 19.24
N SER A 11 8.81 6.40 19.48
CA SER A 11 9.38 7.75 19.51
C SER A 11 9.85 8.15 18.11
N GLU A 12 8.93 8.55 17.23
CA GLU A 12 9.30 9.06 15.91
C GLU A 12 10.05 10.39 16.07
N SER A 13 11.36 10.39 15.77
CA SER A 13 12.17 11.61 15.64
C SER A 13 12.36 11.95 14.18
N PHE A 14 12.33 13.24 13.84
CA PHE A 14 12.67 13.71 12.50
C PHE A 14 14.19 13.82 12.31
N LEU A 15 14.68 13.38 11.16
CA LEU A 15 16.10 13.50 10.80
C LEU A 15 16.48 14.93 10.40
N SER A 16 15.52 15.68 9.86
CA SER A 16 15.65 17.10 9.51
C SER A 16 15.16 17.98 10.66
N LYS A 17 15.89 19.07 10.92
CA LYS A 17 15.52 20.14 11.86
C LYS A 17 14.74 21.27 11.18
N THR A 18 14.82 21.36 9.85
CA THR A 18 14.00 22.30 9.07
C THR A 18 12.52 22.00 9.25
N SER A 19 11.71 23.04 9.48
CA SER A 19 10.24 22.95 9.60
C SER A 19 9.61 22.32 8.37
N GLY A 20 8.53 21.54 8.57
CA GLY A 20 7.76 20.97 7.47
C GLY A 20 7.15 22.04 6.55
N ILE A 21 6.71 21.62 5.37
CA ILE A 21 6.10 22.49 4.34
C ILE A 21 4.59 22.65 4.46
N GLU A 22 3.99 22.04 5.48
CA GLU A 22 2.53 21.88 5.62
C GLU A 22 1.89 21.25 4.36
N GLY A 23 0.65 21.62 4.07
CA GLY A 23 -0.04 21.24 2.83
C GLY A 23 -0.93 20.00 2.92
N LYS A 24 -1.57 19.72 1.79
CA LYS A 24 -2.54 18.64 1.60
C LYS A 24 -2.12 17.72 0.47
N LEU A 25 -2.19 16.42 0.74
CA LEU A 25 -1.97 15.33 -0.21
C LEU A 25 -3.28 14.86 -0.82
N ARG A 26 -3.21 14.31 -2.04
CA ARG A 26 -4.31 13.58 -2.71
C ARG A 26 -5.60 14.40 -2.81
N LYS A 27 -5.48 15.66 -3.25
CA LYS A 27 -6.67 16.47 -3.58
C LYS A 27 -7.36 15.86 -4.80
N ASP A 28 -6.59 15.65 -5.85
CA ASP A 28 -7.00 14.94 -7.06
C ASP A 28 -6.18 13.63 -7.22
N PRO A 29 -6.70 12.59 -7.92
CA PRO A 29 -5.94 11.35 -8.18
C PRO A 29 -4.60 11.59 -8.90
N GLU A 30 -4.56 12.59 -9.77
CA GLU A 30 -3.38 13.07 -10.51
C GLU A 30 -2.27 13.58 -9.59
N ASP A 31 -2.61 14.02 -8.36
CA ASP A 31 -1.60 14.49 -7.41
C ASP A 31 -0.79 13.34 -6.79
N PHE A 32 -1.15 12.08 -7.09
CA PHE A 32 -0.48 10.90 -6.58
C PHE A 32 -0.29 9.87 -7.69
N GLU A 33 0.86 9.89 -8.33
CA GLU A 33 1.23 8.94 -9.36
C GLU A 33 2.20 7.88 -8.80
N VAL A 34 1.92 6.61 -9.10
CA VAL A 34 2.75 5.48 -8.68
C VAL A 34 3.08 4.61 -9.89
N GLU A 35 4.36 4.51 -10.22
CA GLU A 35 4.88 3.70 -11.32
C GLU A 35 5.66 2.51 -10.75
N GLU A 36 5.27 1.30 -11.15
CA GLU A 36 5.93 0.07 -10.71
C GLU A 36 7.29 -0.12 -11.38
N ILE A 37 8.34 -0.27 -10.58
CA ILE A 37 9.69 -0.58 -11.04
C ILE A 37 9.89 -2.09 -10.98
N VAL A 38 9.98 -2.72 -12.14
CA VAL A 38 10.12 -4.19 -12.27
C VAL A 38 11.56 -4.65 -12.49
N SER A 39 12.45 -3.75 -12.88
CA SER A 39 13.88 -4.03 -13.06
C SER A 39 14.72 -2.81 -12.75
N ILE A 40 15.95 -3.08 -12.31
CA ILE A 40 17.05 -2.10 -12.22
C ILE A 40 18.23 -2.65 -13.02
N PRO A 41 19.09 -1.78 -13.60
CA PRO A 41 20.29 -2.22 -14.31
C PRO A 41 21.07 -3.26 -13.50
N GLY A 42 21.37 -4.41 -14.11
CA GLY A 42 22.07 -5.52 -13.47
C GLY A 42 21.22 -6.50 -12.65
N ARG A 43 19.89 -6.33 -12.51
CA ARG A 43 19.01 -7.27 -11.76
C ARG A 43 17.66 -7.57 -12.43
N SER A 44 17.61 -7.77 -13.74
CA SER A 44 16.40 -8.31 -14.40
C SER A 44 16.33 -9.83 -14.22
N HIS A 45 15.91 -10.27 -13.04
CA HIS A 45 15.96 -11.67 -12.63
C HIS A 45 14.59 -12.39 -12.68
N TRP A 46 13.50 -11.66 -12.95
CA TRP A 46 12.18 -12.28 -12.98
C TRP A 46 11.95 -13.04 -14.28
N ILE A 47 11.59 -14.32 -14.17
CA ILE A 47 11.32 -15.18 -15.34
C ILE A 47 10.20 -14.61 -16.21
N TRP A 48 9.19 -13.94 -15.61
CA TRP A 48 8.09 -13.35 -16.36
C TRP A 48 8.52 -12.22 -17.31
N MET A 49 9.67 -11.57 -17.07
CA MET A 49 10.22 -10.54 -17.94
C MET A 49 10.89 -11.12 -19.21
N GLN A 50 11.27 -12.40 -19.17
CA GLN A 50 11.90 -13.04 -20.31
C GLN A 50 10.85 -13.28 -21.39
N LYS A 51 11.09 -12.70 -22.57
CA LYS A 51 10.19 -12.81 -23.73
C LYS A 51 10.21 -14.24 -24.23
N ASN A 52 9.03 -14.82 -24.39
CA ASN A 52 8.85 -16.14 -24.99
C ASN A 52 7.55 -16.17 -25.80
N SER A 53 7.66 -16.31 -27.12
CA SER A 53 6.51 -16.33 -28.04
C SER A 53 5.54 -17.48 -27.77
N ASN A 54 6.04 -18.60 -27.26
CA ASN A 54 5.25 -19.80 -26.88
C ASN A 54 4.70 -19.69 -25.44
N GLY A 55 4.94 -18.58 -24.76
CA GLY A 55 4.41 -18.28 -23.44
C GLY A 55 2.88 -18.23 -23.41
N LYS A 56 2.28 -18.76 -22.34
CA LYS A 56 0.83 -18.77 -22.11
C LYS A 56 0.32 -17.49 -21.43
N HIS A 57 1.22 -16.63 -20.96
CA HIS A 57 0.91 -15.40 -20.25
C HIS A 57 1.25 -14.20 -21.13
N SER A 58 0.29 -13.35 -21.41
CA SER A 58 0.53 -12.04 -22.00
C SER A 58 0.80 -11.05 -20.89
N ILE A 59 1.97 -10.43 -20.92
CA ILE A 59 2.37 -9.37 -20.01
C ILE A 59 1.87 -8.05 -20.58
N VAL A 60 1.12 -7.33 -19.76
CA VAL A 60 0.59 -6.01 -20.07
C VAL A 60 1.02 -5.04 -19.00
N GLU A 61 1.22 -3.79 -19.39
CA GLU A 61 1.29 -2.66 -18.49
C GLU A 61 -0.06 -1.97 -18.50
N ILE A 62 -0.59 -1.72 -17.30
CA ILE A 62 -1.88 -1.08 -17.11
C ILE A 62 -1.64 0.22 -16.38
N LYS A 63 -1.99 1.34 -17.01
CA LYS A 63 -2.10 2.64 -16.37
C LYS A 63 -3.56 2.86 -16.01
N ALA A 64 -3.88 2.93 -14.72
CA ALA A 64 -5.24 3.04 -14.22
C ALA A 64 -5.38 4.24 -13.28
N LYS A 65 -6.47 5.01 -13.45
CA LYS A 65 -6.82 6.13 -12.56
C LYS A 65 -8.02 5.73 -11.70
N ASN A 66 -7.91 5.92 -10.38
CA ASN A 66 -8.98 5.64 -9.42
C ASN A 66 -9.43 4.17 -9.28
N TRP A 67 -8.58 3.21 -9.67
CA TRP A 67 -8.89 1.78 -9.62
C TRP A 67 -8.25 1.07 -8.43
N ASP A 68 -9.06 0.30 -7.70
CA ASP A 68 -8.54 -0.70 -6.76
C ASP A 68 -8.02 -1.92 -7.53
N THR A 69 -6.88 -2.47 -7.12
CA THR A 69 -6.22 -3.57 -7.83
C THR A 69 -7.09 -4.83 -7.89
N HIS A 70 -7.80 -5.18 -6.82
CA HIS A 70 -8.64 -6.38 -6.80
C HIS A 70 -9.92 -6.19 -7.61
N VAL A 71 -10.49 -4.98 -7.57
CA VAL A 71 -11.64 -4.62 -8.43
C VAL A 71 -11.24 -4.70 -9.90
N LEU A 72 -10.07 -4.19 -10.27
CA LEU A 72 -9.51 -4.31 -11.62
C LEU A 72 -9.34 -5.78 -12.05
N VAL A 73 -8.76 -6.62 -11.19
CA VAL A 73 -8.61 -8.07 -11.45
C VAL A 73 -9.96 -8.73 -11.73
N LYS A 74 -11.00 -8.37 -10.97
CA LYS A 74 -12.36 -8.88 -11.16
C LYS A 74 -12.94 -8.46 -12.52
N GLU A 75 -12.78 -7.20 -12.91
CA GLU A 75 -13.26 -6.69 -14.20
C GLU A 75 -12.51 -7.30 -15.39
N LEU A 76 -11.19 -7.42 -15.31
CA LEU A 76 -10.38 -8.09 -16.33
C LEU A 76 -10.77 -9.57 -16.48
N SER A 77 -10.98 -10.27 -15.36
CA SER A 77 -11.43 -11.67 -15.33
C SER A 77 -12.77 -11.83 -16.07
N ARG A 78 -13.73 -10.93 -15.79
CA ARG A 78 -15.04 -10.91 -16.42
C ARG A 78 -14.96 -10.62 -17.92
N LYS A 79 -14.25 -9.57 -18.35
CA LYS A 79 -14.13 -9.20 -19.77
C LYS A 79 -13.39 -10.23 -20.61
N LEU A 80 -12.38 -10.89 -20.05
CA LEU A 80 -11.59 -11.90 -20.76
C LEU A 80 -12.18 -13.31 -20.69
N ASN A 81 -13.20 -13.51 -19.85
CA ASN A 81 -13.76 -14.81 -19.51
C ASN A 81 -12.68 -15.80 -19.03
N ILE A 82 -11.89 -15.39 -18.05
CA ILE A 82 -10.85 -16.22 -17.40
C ILE A 82 -10.99 -16.16 -15.88
N SER A 83 -10.49 -17.17 -15.17
CA SER A 83 -10.41 -17.13 -13.70
C SER A 83 -9.53 -15.97 -13.22
N GLN A 84 -9.89 -15.33 -12.11
CA GLN A 84 -9.03 -14.34 -11.43
C GLN A 84 -7.65 -14.91 -11.08
N LYS A 85 -7.55 -16.22 -10.79
CA LYS A 85 -6.27 -16.93 -10.54
C LYS A 85 -5.34 -16.96 -11.76
N SER A 86 -5.89 -16.71 -12.95
CA SER A 86 -5.15 -16.61 -14.21
C SER A 86 -4.62 -15.20 -14.49
N ILE A 87 -4.85 -14.26 -13.56
CA ILE A 87 -4.37 -12.89 -13.59
C ILE A 87 -3.36 -12.72 -12.45
N GLY A 88 -2.11 -12.42 -12.81
CA GLY A 88 -1.03 -12.19 -11.84
C GLY A 88 -0.56 -10.74 -11.84
N PHE A 89 -0.19 -10.22 -10.67
CA PHE A 89 0.35 -8.87 -10.46
C PHE A 89 1.34 -8.90 -9.29
N ALA A 90 2.22 -7.90 -9.19
CA ALA A 90 3.33 -7.92 -8.23
C ALA A 90 2.98 -7.34 -6.84
N GLY A 91 1.97 -6.48 -6.76
CA GLY A 91 1.45 -5.98 -5.50
C GLY A 91 0.29 -5.01 -5.73
N THR A 92 -0.48 -4.71 -4.69
CA THR A 92 -1.56 -3.73 -4.76
C THR A 92 -1.01 -2.31 -4.74
N LYS A 93 -1.73 -1.37 -5.35
CA LYS A 93 -1.42 0.08 -5.27
C LYS A 93 -2.61 0.86 -4.71
N ASP A 94 -2.36 2.10 -4.34
CA ASP A 94 -3.38 3.02 -3.87
C ASP A 94 -4.51 3.20 -4.89
N LYS A 95 -5.76 3.04 -4.43
CA LYS A 95 -6.94 3.31 -5.26
C LYS A 95 -7.00 4.77 -5.71
N ARG A 96 -6.80 5.72 -4.78
CA ARG A 96 -6.90 7.17 -5.05
C ARG A 96 -5.59 7.71 -5.61
N ALA A 97 -5.25 7.28 -6.82
CA ALA A 97 -3.99 7.57 -7.51
C ALA A 97 -4.12 7.30 -9.02
N ILE A 98 -3.14 7.77 -9.79
CA ILE A 98 -2.79 7.19 -11.09
C ILE A 98 -1.71 6.13 -10.85
N THR A 99 -1.97 4.88 -11.27
CA THR A 99 -1.05 3.76 -11.04
C THR A 99 -0.67 3.11 -12.35
N THR A 100 0.62 2.86 -12.55
CA THR A 100 1.14 2.10 -13.71
C THR A 100 1.76 0.81 -13.18
N GLN A 101 1.20 -0.34 -13.58
CA GLN A 101 1.56 -1.65 -13.03
C GLN A 101 1.60 -2.74 -14.10
N HIS A 102 2.42 -3.77 -13.89
CA HIS A 102 2.46 -4.92 -14.77
C HIS A 102 1.47 -6.01 -14.32
N PHE A 103 0.71 -6.53 -15.28
CA PHE A 103 -0.17 -7.67 -15.11
C PHE A 103 0.23 -8.79 -16.08
N SER A 104 0.06 -10.02 -15.63
CA SER A 104 0.12 -11.21 -16.48
C SER A 104 -1.27 -11.77 -16.66
N LEU A 105 -1.71 -11.89 -17.92
CA LEU A 105 -3.02 -12.38 -18.29
C LEU A 105 -2.85 -13.68 -19.06
N ARG A 106 -3.45 -14.78 -18.61
CA ARG A 106 -3.38 -16.07 -19.33
C ARG A 106 -4.33 -16.10 -20.55
N VAL A 107 -4.10 -15.20 -21.49
CA VAL A 107 -4.87 -15.05 -22.74
C VAL A 107 -3.94 -14.79 -23.92
N ALA A 108 -4.46 -15.01 -25.12
CA ALA A 108 -3.78 -14.63 -26.35
C ALA A 108 -3.70 -13.09 -26.47
N LYS A 109 -2.66 -12.56 -27.12
CA LYS A 109 -2.40 -11.10 -27.20
C LYS A 109 -3.54 -10.38 -27.92
N GLU A 110 -4.23 -11.08 -28.80
CA GLU A 110 -5.34 -10.63 -29.63
C GLU A 110 -6.58 -10.29 -28.80
N LYS A 111 -6.69 -10.83 -27.57
CA LYS A 111 -7.77 -10.47 -26.64
C LYS A 111 -7.50 -9.16 -25.90
N ILE A 112 -6.27 -8.65 -25.89
CA ILE A 112 -5.93 -7.44 -25.12
C ILE A 112 -6.59 -6.19 -25.69
N PRO A 113 -6.59 -5.94 -27.03
CA PRO A 113 -7.28 -4.77 -27.60
C PRO A 113 -8.79 -4.74 -27.35
N THR A 114 -9.41 -5.89 -27.02
CA THR A 114 -10.85 -5.95 -26.68
C THR A 114 -11.17 -5.44 -25.27
N LEU A 115 -10.14 -5.19 -24.46
CA LEU A 115 -10.29 -4.64 -23.12
C LEU A 115 -10.51 -3.13 -23.21
N ASP A 116 -11.78 -2.75 -23.19
CA ASP A 116 -12.19 -1.36 -23.04
C ASP A 116 -12.73 -1.13 -21.62
N LEU A 117 -12.00 -0.39 -20.80
CA LEU A 117 -12.35 -0.06 -19.43
C LEU A 117 -12.12 1.42 -19.20
N GLU A 118 -13.08 2.10 -18.61
CA GLU A 118 -12.99 3.53 -18.33
C GLU A 118 -11.81 3.82 -17.38
N ASN A 119 -11.06 4.89 -17.67
CA ASN A 119 -9.92 5.35 -16.88
C ASN A 119 -8.77 4.33 -16.81
N ILE A 120 -8.62 3.50 -17.84
CA ILE A 120 -7.56 2.49 -17.95
C ILE A 120 -6.95 2.51 -19.35
N ASP A 121 -5.63 2.65 -19.41
CA ASP A 121 -4.83 2.39 -20.61
C ASP A 121 -4.08 1.06 -20.46
N ILE A 122 -4.23 0.16 -21.43
CA ILE A 122 -3.58 -1.16 -21.42
C ILE A 122 -2.61 -1.26 -22.59
N THR A 123 -1.33 -1.53 -22.29
CA THR A 123 -0.28 -1.71 -23.29
C THR A 123 0.29 -3.12 -23.21
N PHE A 124 0.19 -3.90 -24.30
CA PHE A 124 0.88 -5.19 -24.39
C PHE A 124 2.40 -4.99 -24.45
N LYS A 125 3.15 -5.79 -23.69
CA LYS A 125 4.62 -5.75 -23.66
C LYS A 125 5.24 -6.97 -24.34
N HIS A 126 4.89 -8.16 -23.87
CA HIS A 126 5.43 -9.43 -24.42
C HIS A 126 4.65 -10.64 -23.90
N LYS A 127 4.94 -11.82 -24.44
CA LYS A 127 4.51 -13.09 -23.88
C LYS A 127 5.58 -13.70 -22.96
N SER A 128 5.15 -14.41 -21.93
CA SER A 128 6.02 -15.14 -21.01
C SER A 128 5.47 -16.51 -20.62
N ILE A 129 6.36 -17.40 -20.19
CA ILE A 129 6.05 -18.74 -19.68
C ILE A 129 5.51 -18.67 -18.26
N LYS A 130 5.98 -17.73 -17.44
CA LYS A 130 5.59 -17.59 -16.03
C LYS A 130 4.68 -16.38 -15.84
N PRO A 131 3.68 -16.47 -14.94
CA PRO A 131 2.91 -15.32 -14.52
C PRO A 131 3.75 -14.42 -13.60
N ILE A 132 3.30 -13.18 -13.43
CA ILE A 132 3.73 -12.28 -12.37
C ILE A 132 3.12 -12.76 -11.05
N ARG A 133 3.90 -12.75 -9.97
CA ARG A 133 3.46 -13.08 -8.62
C ARG A 133 3.71 -11.93 -7.65
N ILE A 134 3.01 -11.95 -6.52
CA ILE A 134 3.23 -11.00 -5.42
C ILE A 134 4.72 -10.97 -5.04
N GLY A 135 5.27 -9.77 -4.89
CA GLY A 135 6.68 -9.53 -4.61
C GLY A 135 7.59 -9.51 -5.85
N ASN A 136 7.08 -9.73 -7.06
CA ASN A 136 7.89 -9.65 -8.30
C ASN A 136 8.05 -8.21 -8.82
N LEU A 137 8.33 -7.26 -7.94
CA LEU A 137 8.72 -5.90 -8.27
C LEU A 137 10.00 -5.55 -7.50
N VAL A 138 10.75 -4.58 -8.00
CA VAL A 138 11.90 -4.01 -7.28
C VAL A 138 11.45 -2.92 -6.33
N GLY A 139 10.50 -2.09 -6.74
CA GLY A 139 10.01 -0.98 -5.96
C GLY A 139 9.00 -0.14 -6.73
N ASN A 140 8.73 1.06 -6.22
CA ASN A 140 7.78 1.98 -6.83
C ASN A 140 8.43 3.35 -6.96
N LYS A 141 8.23 3.99 -8.11
CA LYS A 141 8.54 5.40 -8.32
C LYS A 141 7.30 6.20 -8.02
N PHE A 142 7.43 7.18 -7.14
CA PHE A 142 6.35 8.07 -6.75
C PHE A 142 6.56 9.44 -7.36
N LYS A 143 5.48 10.03 -7.88
CA LYS A 143 5.40 11.45 -8.18
C LYS A 143 4.19 11.99 -7.44
N ILE A 144 4.48 12.84 -6.45
CA ILE A 144 3.49 13.32 -5.49
C ILE A 144 3.46 14.84 -5.56
N LYS A 145 2.26 15.41 -5.67
CA LYS A 145 2.02 16.84 -5.59
C LYS A 145 1.40 17.16 -4.24
N ILE A 146 2.00 18.14 -3.57
CA ILE A 146 1.53 18.67 -2.30
C ILE A 146 0.97 20.06 -2.59
N THR A 147 -0.27 20.31 -2.17
CA THR A 147 -0.96 21.59 -2.38
C THR A 147 -1.03 22.37 -1.07
N ASN A 148 -1.21 23.69 -1.14
CA ASN A 148 -1.32 24.58 0.03
C ASN A 148 -0.09 24.55 0.95
N THR A 149 1.11 24.55 0.35
CA THR A 149 2.37 24.56 1.10
C THR A 149 2.75 25.95 1.58
N VAL A 150 3.41 26.03 2.73
CA VAL A 150 4.03 27.26 3.25
C VAL A 150 5.55 27.12 3.13
N ASN A 151 6.21 28.14 2.56
CA ASN A 151 7.67 28.14 2.29
C ASN A 151 8.16 26.85 1.60
N GLY A 152 7.32 26.27 0.74
CA GLY A 152 7.48 24.89 0.28
C GLY A 152 8.81 24.62 -0.40
N ARG A 153 9.25 25.50 -1.31
CA ARG A 153 10.48 25.28 -2.08
C ARG A 153 11.73 25.32 -1.19
N GLU A 154 11.89 26.38 -0.42
CA GLU A 154 13.05 26.60 0.45
C GLU A 154 13.17 25.49 1.49
N ASN A 155 12.07 25.17 2.19
CA ASN A 155 12.07 24.11 3.19
C ASN A 155 12.34 22.73 2.55
N ILE A 156 11.84 22.43 1.35
CA ILE A 156 12.18 21.18 0.64
C ILE A 156 13.68 21.10 0.37
N ASP A 157 14.28 22.15 -0.19
CA ASP A 157 15.70 22.15 -0.54
C ASP A 157 16.58 21.97 0.72
N ASN A 158 16.23 22.63 1.83
CA ASN A 158 16.89 22.47 3.11
C ASN A 158 16.73 21.06 3.70
N ILE A 159 15.49 20.53 3.72
CA ILE A 159 15.21 19.17 4.20
C ILE A 159 16.02 18.14 3.38
N LEU A 160 16.01 18.24 2.04
CA LEU A 160 16.73 17.30 1.18
C LEU A 160 18.26 17.36 1.41
N SER A 161 18.79 18.56 1.63
CA SER A 161 20.19 18.77 1.99
C SER A 161 20.55 18.10 3.32
N GLU A 162 19.72 18.29 4.36
CA GLU A 162 19.92 17.68 5.68
C GLU A 162 19.83 16.15 5.64
N LEU A 163 18.88 15.62 4.87
CA LEU A 163 18.64 14.18 4.70
C LEU A 163 19.78 13.46 3.96
N ARG A 164 20.52 14.16 3.08
CA ARG A 164 21.63 13.60 2.27
C ARG A 164 21.26 12.31 1.53
N GLY A 165 20.01 12.21 1.06
CA GLY A 165 19.50 11.04 0.34
C GLY A 165 19.04 9.87 1.22
N PHE A 166 19.03 10.03 2.56
CA PHE A 166 18.56 9.02 3.49
C PHE A 166 17.32 9.50 4.24
N PHE A 167 16.50 8.56 4.69
CA PHE A 167 15.41 8.83 5.61
C PHE A 167 15.18 7.61 6.51
N PRO A 168 14.66 7.80 7.73
CA PRO A 168 14.29 6.68 8.59
C PRO A 168 13.18 5.84 7.95
N ASN A 169 13.45 4.54 7.73
CA ASN A 169 12.48 3.62 7.15
C ASN A 169 11.61 2.97 8.24
N TYR A 170 10.82 3.78 8.94
CA TYR A 170 9.94 3.31 10.01
C TYR A 170 8.64 2.71 9.48
N PHE A 171 8.06 1.81 10.27
CA PHE A 171 6.66 1.43 10.09
C PHE A 171 5.77 2.55 10.62
N GLY A 172 5.00 3.20 9.74
CA GLY A 172 4.05 4.23 10.19
C GLY A 172 2.82 3.66 10.91
N VAL A 173 2.07 4.53 11.59
CA VAL A 173 0.85 4.21 12.39
C VAL A 173 -0.14 3.28 11.68
N GLN A 174 -0.29 3.39 10.35
CA GLN A 174 -1.18 2.52 9.57
C GLN A 174 -0.84 1.03 9.74
N ARG A 175 0.44 0.68 9.92
CA ARG A 175 0.89 -0.70 10.15
C ARG A 175 0.47 -1.21 11.52
N PHE A 176 0.24 -0.31 12.46
CA PHE A 176 -0.20 -0.65 13.79
C PHE A 176 -1.73 -0.65 13.95
N GLY A 177 -2.45 -0.19 12.93
CA GLY A 177 -3.90 0.00 12.91
C GLY A 177 -4.25 1.48 12.97
N THR A 178 -4.67 2.08 11.85
CA THR A 178 -4.96 3.53 11.78
C THR A 178 -6.03 4.00 12.76
N VAL A 179 -7.02 3.14 13.05
CA VAL A 179 -8.14 3.46 13.94
C VAL A 179 -7.80 3.13 15.40
N ARG A 180 -7.19 1.97 15.62
CA ARG A 180 -6.74 1.46 16.92
C ARG A 180 -5.30 0.96 16.77
N PRO A 181 -4.29 1.79 17.07
CA PRO A 181 -2.88 1.44 16.85
C PRO A 181 -2.35 0.47 17.93
N ILE A 182 -3.07 -0.62 18.21
CA ILE A 182 -2.84 -1.51 19.37
C ILE A 182 -2.08 -2.80 19.03
N THR A 183 -1.84 -3.06 17.75
CA THR A 183 -1.32 -4.36 17.30
C THR A 183 0.06 -4.69 17.86
N HIS A 184 0.90 -3.68 18.13
CA HIS A 184 2.21 -3.89 18.77
C HIS A 184 2.11 -4.25 20.25
N ILE A 185 1.13 -3.68 20.96
CA ILE A 185 0.85 -3.96 22.38
C ILE A 185 0.39 -5.42 22.53
N VAL A 186 -0.60 -5.81 21.72
CA VAL A 186 -1.10 -7.19 21.67
C VAL A 186 0.02 -8.16 21.26
N GLY A 187 0.83 -7.76 20.26
CA GLY A 187 1.99 -8.54 19.83
C GLY A 187 3.02 -8.77 20.92
N GLU A 188 3.33 -7.74 21.74
CA GLU A 188 4.25 -7.87 22.87
C GLU A 188 3.76 -8.91 23.88
N LYS A 189 2.48 -8.86 24.26
CA LYS A 189 1.89 -9.81 25.21
C LYS A 189 1.97 -11.26 24.71
N ILE A 190 1.67 -11.49 23.43
CA ILE A 190 1.82 -12.81 22.80
C ILE A 190 3.25 -13.31 22.89
N VAL A 191 4.24 -12.45 22.59
CA VAL A 191 5.67 -12.83 22.65
C VAL A 191 6.10 -13.17 24.08
N ARG A 192 5.50 -12.52 25.09
CA ARG A 192 5.75 -12.80 26.51
C ARG A 192 4.99 -14.02 27.05
N GLY A 193 4.11 -14.64 26.25
CA GLY A 193 3.27 -15.76 26.67
C GLY A 193 2.00 -15.35 27.42
N ASP A 194 1.70 -14.05 27.53
CA ASP A 194 0.46 -13.52 28.12
C ASP A 194 -0.66 -13.51 27.08
N TYR A 195 -1.18 -14.70 26.76
CA TYR A 195 -2.24 -14.83 25.76
C TYR A 195 -3.59 -14.26 26.22
N GLU A 196 -3.91 -14.42 27.51
CA GLU A 196 -5.13 -13.91 28.10
C GLU A 196 -5.16 -12.37 28.05
N GLY A 197 -4.09 -11.73 28.52
CA GLY A 197 -3.94 -10.29 28.43
C GLY A 197 -3.91 -9.78 26.98
N ALA A 198 -3.35 -10.56 26.03
CA ALA A 198 -3.36 -10.20 24.62
C ALA A 198 -4.77 -10.17 24.03
N VAL A 199 -5.58 -11.19 24.32
CA VAL A 199 -7.00 -11.25 23.91
C VAL A 199 -7.78 -10.12 24.56
N PHE A 200 -7.59 -9.92 25.86
CA PHE A 200 -8.24 -8.86 26.60
C PHE A 200 -7.96 -7.49 25.98
N ASP A 201 -6.69 -7.13 25.80
CA ASP A 201 -6.29 -5.84 25.23
C ASP A 201 -6.83 -5.63 23.81
N TYR A 202 -6.83 -6.69 23.00
CA TYR A 202 -7.38 -6.63 21.65
C TYR A 202 -8.87 -6.29 21.66
N LEU A 203 -9.61 -6.89 22.61
CA LEU A 203 -11.04 -6.65 22.80
C LEU A 203 -11.31 -5.26 23.41
N THR A 204 -10.48 -4.78 24.33
CA THR A 204 -10.84 -3.67 25.22
C THR A 204 -10.10 -2.34 24.99
N ILE A 205 -8.83 -2.33 24.54
CA ILE A 205 -8.05 -1.07 24.42
C ILE A 205 -8.64 -0.17 23.33
N ASP A 206 -9.36 0.87 23.70
CA ASP A 206 -10.18 1.62 22.75
C ASP A 206 -9.55 2.91 22.21
N SER A 207 -10.21 3.44 21.17
CA SER A 207 -10.20 4.85 20.80
C SER A 207 -11.63 5.38 21.03
N PRO A 208 -11.86 6.43 21.84
CA PRO A 208 -13.17 6.87 22.33
C PRO A 208 -14.17 7.38 21.25
N LYS A 209 -13.91 7.12 19.96
CA LYS A 209 -14.67 7.62 18.82
C LYS A 209 -15.31 6.51 17.96
N PHE A 210 -15.36 5.27 18.41
CA PHE A 210 -15.85 4.14 17.60
C PHE A 210 -16.99 3.34 18.26
N ALA A 211 -17.78 2.64 17.45
CA ALA A 211 -18.89 1.81 17.94
C ALA A 211 -18.38 0.66 18.83
N GLY A 212 -19.08 0.39 19.94
CA GLY A 212 -18.76 -0.69 20.88
C GLY A 212 -17.99 -0.26 22.13
N VAL A 213 -17.69 1.04 22.32
CA VAL A 213 -17.00 1.58 23.51
C VAL A 213 -17.69 1.15 24.80
N GLU A 214 -19.02 1.26 24.87
CA GLU A 214 -19.81 0.88 26.05
C GLU A 214 -19.64 -0.61 26.40
N GLY A 215 -19.61 -1.50 25.39
CA GLY A 215 -19.39 -2.94 25.60
C GLY A 215 -17.98 -3.26 26.08
N ARG A 216 -16.98 -2.51 25.61
CA ARG A 216 -15.58 -2.66 26.03
C ARG A 216 -15.34 -2.15 27.44
N GLU A 217 -15.88 -0.98 27.77
CA GLU A 217 -15.82 -0.41 29.12
C GLU A 217 -16.55 -1.30 30.13
N PHE A 218 -17.69 -1.88 29.75
CA PHE A 218 -18.42 -2.82 30.58
C PHE A 218 -17.60 -4.08 30.88
N TYR A 219 -16.94 -4.66 29.86
CA TYR A 219 -16.09 -5.82 30.04
C TYR A 219 -14.85 -5.53 30.90
N LEU A 220 -14.22 -4.36 30.71
CA LEU A 220 -13.13 -3.87 31.56
C LEU A 220 -13.52 -3.79 33.05
N LYS A 221 -14.74 -3.30 33.33
CA LYS A 221 -15.27 -3.18 34.69
C LYS A 221 -15.60 -4.54 35.32
N LEU A 222 -16.09 -5.50 34.54
CA LEU A 222 -16.39 -6.85 35.04
C LEU A 222 -15.13 -7.59 35.49
N GLU A 223 -14.05 -7.51 34.73
CA GLU A 223 -12.80 -8.21 35.05
C GLU A 223 -12.08 -7.58 36.26
N THR A 224 -12.13 -6.25 36.40
CA THR A 224 -11.59 -5.56 37.60
C THR A 224 -12.36 -5.90 38.88
N LEU A 225 -13.66 -6.21 38.78
CA LEU A 225 -14.47 -6.65 39.91
C LEU A 225 -14.28 -8.13 40.26
N GLN A 226 -13.81 -8.97 39.33
CA GLN A 226 -13.55 -10.40 39.56
C GLN A 226 -12.14 -10.67 40.12
N ASN A 227 -11.22 -9.70 40.02
CA ASN A 227 -9.84 -9.78 40.51
C ASN A 227 -9.61 -9.04 41.86
N LEU A 228 -10.68 -8.59 42.53
CA LEU A 228 -10.70 -8.04 43.90
C LEU A 228 -11.21 -9.10 44.89
#